data_AF-A0A316FG41-F1
#
_entry.id   AF-A0A316FG41-F1
#
_cell.length_a   1.000
_cell.length_b   1.000
_cell.length_c   1.000
_cell.angle_alpha   90.00
_cell.angle_beta   90.00
_cell.angle_gamma   90.00
#
_symmetry.space_group_name_H-M   'P 1'
#
loop_
_entity.id
_entity.type
_entity.pdbx_description
1 polymer ?
#
loop_
_entity_poly.entity_id
_entity_poly.type
_entity_poly.pdbx_seq_one_letter_code
_entity_poly.pdbx_strand_id
1 'polypeptide(L)'
;MYRSRFDMSRLRSRRWQLGAVAGVTVIGLGVGLGVASAGEATPTVSCPAVRIGVAVPAQQRADVQRNLELLNTQIDEANKRIVSTRGQGGPNFVQNAILGPLKDKRFATIERIETAIARNAKRPDLNADGLAPCTLDTKGGTPAKQPTAVPATAAPAATTKPPAAPTKAPTKAPTKPSATTAPTAAPTTAAPATGTPVAVNGRLRVCGVNLCNQAGQPIQLRGMSSHGLQFFPNCVNPGSLNALRNDWKADFIRLSMYVQEGGLETDPAGFTAKVNGLVNEATRLGLYVIVDFHTLTPGDPNVNTALAKKFFADVTAAHRAKNNVIYEIANEPNGVSWDGILNYANQVIPVIRQNAPDSVVLVGTRGFSSLGLTDGSDETEILNDPVEFANIMYTFHFYAASHGADRRAVVARAAKKLPLFVSEFGTQTFTGDGGNDFASTDAWLDLLKANRIGYGMWSLSDGRETNSAFKQGTCAGSTFAGTGVLTEAGRYIRSRILTGAGSPR
;
A
#
# COMPACT_ATOMS: atom_id res chain seq x y z
N MET A 1 -53.62 -33.59 -7.57
CA MET A 1 -53.20 -32.18 -7.36
C MET A 1 -53.70 -31.74 -6.00
N TYR A 2 -52.88 -31.07 -5.17
CA TYR A 2 -53.38 -30.34 -4.01
C TYR A 2 -52.42 -29.21 -3.64
N ARG A 3 -52.95 -28.00 -3.38
CA ARG A 3 -52.24 -26.88 -2.74
C ARG A 3 -52.83 -26.73 -1.34
N SER A 4 -52.01 -26.39 -0.34
CA SER A 4 -52.47 -25.47 0.70
C SER A 4 -51.30 -24.72 1.34
N ARG A 5 -51.62 -23.58 1.94
CA ARG A 5 -50.77 -22.80 2.86
C ARG A 5 -51.27 -23.05 4.29
N PHE A 6 -50.37 -23.07 5.26
CA PHE A 6 -50.63 -22.74 6.68
C PHE A 6 -49.28 -22.37 7.33
N ASP A 7 -49.18 -21.76 8.51
CA ASP A 7 -49.84 -20.57 9.07
C ASP A 7 -49.06 -20.15 10.35
N MET A 8 -49.24 -18.92 10.86
CA MET A 8 -48.56 -18.43 12.06
C MET A 8 -49.33 -18.75 13.35
N SER A 9 -48.73 -19.45 14.32
CA SER A 9 -49.24 -19.42 15.70
C SER A 9 -48.19 -19.61 16.82
N ARG A 10 -48.00 -18.51 17.57
CA ARG A 10 -47.90 -18.37 19.04
C ARG A 10 -47.28 -19.50 19.89
N LEU A 11 -46.17 -19.14 20.55
CA LEU A 11 -45.95 -19.16 22.00
C LEU A 11 -46.64 -20.27 22.84
N ARG A 12 -45.83 -21.12 23.49
CA ARG A 12 -46.20 -21.76 24.77
C ARG A 12 -45.04 -21.76 25.77
N SER A 13 -45.32 -21.25 26.98
CA SER A 13 -44.47 -21.37 28.16
C SER A 13 -44.70 -22.68 28.91
N ARG A 14 -43.71 -23.18 29.66
CA ARG A 14 -43.93 -24.14 30.76
C ARG A 14 -42.87 -24.04 31.85
N ARG A 15 -43.30 -24.20 33.11
CA ARG A 15 -42.46 -24.23 34.33
C ARG A 15 -42.38 -25.67 34.84
N TRP A 16 -41.20 -26.11 35.26
CA TRP A 16 -40.95 -27.20 36.22
C TRP A 16 -39.73 -26.75 37.02
N GLN A 17 -39.90 -26.34 38.29
CA GLN A 17 -40.01 -27.15 39.51
C GLN A 17 -38.67 -27.71 40.01
N LEU A 18 -38.45 -27.54 41.32
CA LEU A 18 -37.22 -27.87 42.05
C LEU A 18 -37.28 -29.29 42.62
N GLY A 19 -36.12 -29.93 42.70
CA GLY A 19 -35.83 -31.05 43.60
C GLY A 19 -34.48 -30.82 44.27
N ALA A 20 -34.36 -31.11 45.56
CA ALA A 20 -33.17 -30.85 46.35
C ALA A 20 -32.85 -32.01 47.30
N VAL A 21 -31.57 -32.37 47.41
CA VAL A 21 -31.04 -33.29 48.44
C VAL A 21 -29.67 -32.76 48.90
N ALA A 22 -29.37 -32.96 50.19
CA ALA A 22 -28.14 -32.61 50.91
C ALA A 22 -26.83 -32.81 50.09
N GLY A 23 -25.78 -32.00 50.22
CA GLY A 23 -25.31 -31.32 51.43
C GLY A 23 -23.98 -31.94 51.87
N VAL A 24 -22.88 -31.20 51.70
CA VAL A 24 -21.58 -31.45 52.37
C VAL A 24 -21.12 -30.11 52.94
N THR A 25 -20.81 -30.09 54.23
CA THR A 25 -20.35 -28.90 54.94
C THR A 25 -18.82 -28.84 54.95
N VAL A 26 -18.24 -27.72 54.53
CA VAL A 26 -16.84 -27.38 54.83
C VAL A 26 -16.83 -26.03 55.55
N ILE A 27 -16.07 -25.95 56.64
CA ILE A 27 -16.08 -24.83 57.58
C ILE A 27 -15.35 -23.62 56.97
N GLY A 28 -15.98 -22.45 57.08
CA GLY A 28 -15.33 -21.19 56.74
C GLY A 28 -14.40 -20.71 57.86
N LEU A 29 -13.11 -20.60 57.56
CA LEU A 29 -12.16 -19.74 58.29
C LEU A 29 -11.46 -18.85 57.27
N GLY A 30 -11.72 -17.53 57.35
CA GLY A 30 -11.09 -16.56 56.49
C GLY A 30 -9.75 -16.09 57.05
N VAL A 31 -8.66 -16.39 56.35
CA VAL A 31 -7.40 -15.65 56.44
C VAL A 31 -6.96 -15.33 55.02
N GLY A 32 -6.76 -14.04 54.73
CA GLY A 32 -6.30 -13.59 53.42
C GLY A 32 -4.82 -13.89 53.22
N LEU A 33 -4.50 -14.97 52.50
CA LEU A 33 -3.16 -15.25 51.97
C LEU A 33 -3.28 -16.01 50.64
N GLY A 34 -3.87 -15.33 49.65
CA GLY A 34 -3.74 -15.74 48.25
C GLY A 34 -2.27 -15.61 47.87
N VAL A 35 -1.54 -16.72 47.86
CA VAL A 35 -0.13 -16.77 47.47
C VAL A 35 0.02 -16.34 46.03
N ALA A 36 0.44 -15.09 45.83
CA ALA A 36 0.95 -14.65 44.55
C ALA A 36 2.20 -15.48 44.25
N SER A 37 2.10 -16.40 43.27
CA SER A 37 3.25 -17.16 42.77
C SER A 37 4.39 -16.19 42.44
N ALA A 38 5.54 -16.39 43.09
CA ALA A 38 6.60 -15.40 43.11
C ALA A 38 7.24 -15.22 41.71
N GLY A 39 6.81 -14.18 41.00
CA GLY A 39 7.51 -13.61 39.86
C GLY A 39 7.80 -14.56 38.70
N GLU A 40 6.77 -14.99 37.96
CA GLU A 40 7.00 -15.28 36.53
C GLU A 40 7.49 -13.99 35.86
N ALA A 41 8.77 -13.98 35.47
CA ALA A 41 9.39 -12.82 34.89
C ALA A 41 8.70 -12.45 33.57
N THR A 42 8.46 -11.14 33.37
CA THR A 42 7.85 -10.64 32.13
C THR A 42 8.76 -10.98 30.94
N PRO A 43 8.32 -11.83 29.98
CA PRO A 43 9.16 -12.14 28.83
C PRO A 43 9.37 -10.90 27.98
N THR A 44 10.58 -10.73 27.45
CA THR A 44 10.95 -9.54 26.67
C THR A 44 11.55 -9.89 25.33
N VAL A 45 11.44 -8.96 24.39
CA VAL A 45 12.06 -9.06 23.07
C VAL A 45 13.57 -8.86 23.20
N SER A 46 14.33 -9.83 22.68
CA SER A 46 15.78 -9.73 22.49
C SER A 46 16.11 -9.70 21.00
N CYS A 47 16.80 -8.65 20.55
CA CYS A 47 17.12 -8.43 19.14
C CYS A 47 18.64 -8.24 18.93
N PRO A 48 19.23 -8.74 17.84
CA PRO A 48 20.59 -8.41 17.44
C PRO A 48 20.81 -6.89 17.39
N ALA A 49 21.97 -6.44 17.87
CA ALA A 49 22.31 -5.01 17.92
C ALA A 49 22.81 -4.52 16.55
N VAL A 50 22.03 -3.66 15.90
CA VAL A 50 22.45 -3.00 14.66
C VAL A 50 23.63 -2.07 14.94
N ARG A 51 24.76 -2.30 14.27
CA ARG A 51 25.98 -1.48 14.38
C ARG A 51 26.44 -1.06 13.00
N ILE A 52 26.59 0.24 12.80
CA ILE A 52 27.03 0.80 11.53
C ILE A 52 28.56 0.82 11.52
N GLY A 53 29.16 -0.09 10.73
CA GLY A 53 30.61 -0.20 10.58
C GLY A 53 31.24 0.76 9.55
N VAL A 54 30.44 1.63 8.93
CA VAL A 54 30.85 2.52 7.82
C VAL A 54 30.70 3.99 8.17
N ALA A 55 31.42 4.86 7.47
CA ALA A 55 31.26 6.31 7.58
C ALA A 55 29.89 6.75 7.05
N VAL A 56 29.13 7.49 7.86
CA VAL A 56 27.81 8.01 7.46
C VAL A 56 27.95 9.46 6.96
N PRO A 57 27.61 9.74 5.67
CA PRO A 57 27.63 11.09 5.12
C PRO A 57 26.81 12.09 5.94
N ALA A 58 27.31 13.32 6.09
CA ALA A 58 26.79 14.28 7.06
C ALA A 58 25.29 14.61 6.89
N GLN A 59 24.83 14.77 5.64
CA GLN A 59 23.42 15.05 5.32
C GLN A 59 22.48 13.89 5.70
N GLN A 60 22.99 12.65 5.80
CA GLN A 60 22.22 11.43 6.03
C GLN A 60 22.20 11.01 7.51
N ARG A 61 23.01 11.65 8.38
CA ARG A 61 23.11 11.28 9.80
C ARG A 61 21.78 11.38 10.54
N ALA A 62 20.99 12.41 10.26
CA ALA A 62 19.65 12.57 10.87
C ALA A 62 18.63 11.53 10.39
N ASP A 63 18.75 11.02 9.16
CA ASP A 63 17.88 9.94 8.65
C ASP A 63 18.26 8.61 9.30
N VAL A 64 19.56 8.32 9.37
CA VAL A 64 20.10 7.11 10.00
C VAL A 64 19.79 7.08 11.49
N GLN A 65 20.02 8.18 12.21
CA GLN A 65 19.68 8.35 13.64
C GLN A 65 18.20 8.01 13.90
N ARG A 66 17.28 8.63 13.12
CA ARG A 66 15.83 8.39 13.26
C ARG A 66 15.42 6.94 12.98
N ASN A 67 16.09 6.24 12.07
CA ASN A 67 15.83 4.82 11.83
C ASN A 67 16.38 3.93 12.96
N LEU A 68 17.54 4.24 13.56
CA LEU A 68 18.04 3.54 14.75
C LEU A 68 17.15 3.77 15.99
N GLU A 69 16.54 4.94 16.09
CA GLU A 69 15.52 5.26 17.10
C GLU A 69 14.22 4.48 16.83
N LEU A 70 13.77 4.42 15.58
CA LEU A 70 12.61 3.63 15.15
C LEU A 70 12.77 2.12 15.47
N LEU A 71 13.98 1.55 15.33
CA LEU A 71 14.26 0.17 15.77
C LEU A 71 13.99 -0.04 17.26
N ASN A 72 14.22 0.97 18.11
CA ASN A 72 13.88 0.93 19.53
C ASN A 72 12.37 1.05 19.75
N THR A 73 11.68 1.94 19.02
CA THR A 73 10.21 2.07 19.07
C THR A 73 9.51 0.75 18.73
N GLN A 74 9.99 0.04 17.70
CA GLN A 74 9.46 -1.28 17.29
C GLN A 74 9.64 -2.36 18.38
N ILE A 75 10.77 -2.34 19.08
CA ILE A 75 11.02 -3.23 20.23
C ILE A 75 10.11 -2.87 21.40
N ASP A 76 9.95 -1.58 21.71
CA ASP A 76 9.07 -1.12 22.79
C ASP A 76 7.58 -1.41 22.49
N GLU A 77 7.13 -1.34 21.23
CA GLU A 77 5.81 -1.79 20.76
C GLU A 77 5.61 -3.30 20.98
N ALA A 78 6.57 -4.12 20.54
CA ALA A 78 6.48 -5.58 20.64
C ALA A 78 6.48 -6.06 22.10
N ASN A 79 7.29 -5.44 22.97
CA ASN A 79 7.26 -5.68 24.41
C ASN A 79 5.91 -5.31 25.05
N LYS A 80 5.31 -4.16 24.68
CA LYS A 80 3.95 -3.79 25.13
C LYS A 80 2.92 -4.84 24.71
N ARG A 81 2.99 -5.36 23.49
CA ARG A 81 2.07 -6.42 23.00
C ARG A 81 2.23 -7.73 23.77
N ILE A 82 3.46 -8.17 24.08
CA ILE A 82 3.70 -9.37 24.92
C ILE A 82 3.04 -9.23 26.30
N VAL A 83 3.00 -8.02 26.87
CA VAL A 83 2.29 -7.75 28.13
C VAL A 83 0.77 -7.73 27.94
N SER A 84 0.26 -7.08 26.89
CA SER A 84 -1.20 -6.90 26.69
C SER A 84 -1.93 -8.14 26.18
N THR A 85 -1.24 -9.12 25.56
CA THR A 85 -1.86 -10.34 25.01
C THR A 85 -1.60 -11.60 25.85
N ARG A 86 -1.27 -11.47 27.14
CA ARG A 86 -1.09 -12.64 28.02
C ARG A 86 -2.38 -13.46 28.10
N GLY A 87 -2.26 -14.78 27.99
CA GLY A 87 -3.39 -15.71 27.96
C GLY A 87 -4.17 -15.75 26.63
N GLN A 88 -3.72 -15.05 25.58
CA GLN A 88 -4.36 -15.07 24.25
C GLN A 88 -3.56 -15.91 23.25
N GLY A 89 -4.27 -16.73 22.46
CA GLY A 89 -3.70 -17.48 21.34
C GLY A 89 -3.12 -18.86 21.69
N GLY A 90 -2.74 -19.61 20.65
CA GLY A 90 -2.11 -20.93 20.77
C GLY A 90 -0.57 -20.86 20.83
N PRO A 91 0.14 -22.01 20.85
CA PRO A 91 1.58 -22.08 21.10
C PRO A 91 2.48 -21.18 20.25
N ASN A 92 2.08 -20.91 19.00
CA ASN A 92 2.85 -20.09 18.06
C ASN A 92 2.40 -18.61 18.02
N PHE A 93 1.51 -18.16 18.91
CA PHE A 93 0.93 -16.81 18.83
C PHE A 93 2.00 -15.70 18.90
N VAL A 94 2.91 -15.76 19.87
CA VAL A 94 3.98 -14.75 20.02
C VAL A 94 4.90 -14.74 18.79
N GLN A 95 5.20 -15.92 18.22
CA GLN A 95 6.00 -16.01 17.00
C GLN A 95 5.29 -15.36 15.80
N ASN A 96 4.04 -15.75 15.55
CA ASN A 96 3.33 -15.36 14.33
C ASN A 96 2.76 -13.93 14.40
N ALA A 97 2.24 -13.51 15.55
CA ALA A 97 1.56 -12.23 15.71
C ALA A 97 2.48 -11.10 16.19
N ILE A 98 3.64 -11.41 16.79
CA ILE A 98 4.55 -10.40 17.37
C ILE A 98 5.95 -10.47 16.76
N LEU A 99 6.67 -11.59 16.86
CA LEU A 99 8.07 -11.68 16.42
C LEU A 99 8.25 -11.69 14.90
N GLY A 100 7.32 -12.27 14.14
CA GLY A 100 7.27 -12.18 12.68
C GLY A 100 7.13 -10.72 12.19
N PRO A 101 6.02 -10.03 12.50
CA PRO A 101 5.86 -8.61 12.17
C PRO A 101 6.97 -7.71 12.70
N LEU A 102 7.59 -8.04 13.85
CA LEU A 102 8.77 -7.33 14.34
C LEU A 102 10.02 -7.55 13.46
N LYS A 103 10.30 -8.80 13.04
CA LYS A 103 11.35 -9.09 12.06
C LYS A 103 11.13 -8.24 10.81
N ASP A 104 9.92 -8.25 10.27
CA ASP A 104 9.60 -7.58 9.02
C ASP A 104 9.75 -6.05 9.13
N LYS A 105 9.23 -5.45 10.21
CA LYS A 105 9.46 -4.02 10.54
C LYS A 105 10.96 -3.69 10.69
N ARG A 106 11.74 -4.52 11.39
CA ARG A 106 13.18 -4.31 11.61
C ARG A 106 13.99 -4.45 10.32
N PHE A 107 13.70 -5.45 9.50
CA PHE A 107 14.33 -5.68 8.20
C PHE A 107 14.19 -4.42 7.32
N ALA A 108 12.96 -3.94 7.13
CA ALA A 108 12.70 -2.71 6.39
C ALA A 108 13.43 -1.48 6.97
N THR A 109 13.63 -1.43 8.28
CA THR A 109 14.30 -0.30 8.95
C THR A 109 15.83 -0.36 8.83
N ILE A 110 16.42 -1.55 8.77
CA ILE A 110 17.85 -1.74 8.49
C ILE A 110 18.12 -1.44 7.00
N GLU A 111 17.29 -1.93 6.10
CA GLU A 111 17.33 -1.60 4.66
C GLU A 111 17.18 -0.08 4.41
N ARG A 112 16.34 0.61 5.19
CA ARG A 112 16.25 2.08 5.17
C ARG A 112 17.52 2.77 5.65
N ILE A 113 18.26 2.21 6.62
CA ILE A 113 19.57 2.72 7.05
C ILE A 113 20.61 2.55 5.94
N GLU A 114 20.68 1.37 5.32
CA GLU A 114 21.57 1.12 4.17
C GLU A 114 21.27 2.08 3.03
N THR A 115 19.98 2.21 2.68
CA THR A 115 19.48 3.08 1.61
C THR A 115 19.77 4.55 1.91
N ALA A 116 19.56 5.01 3.14
CA ALA A 116 19.91 6.37 3.57
C ALA A 116 21.40 6.64 3.38
N ILE A 117 22.29 5.75 3.83
CA ILE A 117 23.75 5.87 3.64
C ILE A 117 24.08 5.84 2.13
N ALA A 118 23.46 4.93 1.37
CA ALA A 118 23.70 4.76 -0.06
C ALA A 118 23.44 6.02 -0.88
N ARG A 119 22.51 6.90 -0.49
CA ARG A 119 22.22 8.15 -1.22
C ARG A 119 23.50 8.93 -1.58
N ASN A 120 24.45 9.02 -0.63
CA ASN A 120 25.68 9.81 -0.75
C ASN A 120 26.97 9.00 -0.51
N ALA A 121 26.91 7.68 -0.39
CA ALA A 121 28.06 6.77 -0.25
C ALA A 121 27.80 5.45 -1.01
N LYS A 122 28.75 4.49 -0.94
CA LYS A 122 28.46 3.10 -1.33
C LYS A 122 27.45 2.52 -0.34
N ARG A 123 26.40 1.82 -0.81
CA ARG A 123 25.48 1.05 0.07
C ARG A 123 26.31 0.08 0.94
N PRO A 124 26.26 0.17 2.27
CA PRO A 124 26.80 -0.89 3.12
C PRO A 124 25.87 -2.09 3.05
N ASP A 125 26.43 -3.28 3.21
CA ASP A 125 25.67 -4.46 3.65
C ASP A 125 25.79 -4.50 5.18
N LEU A 126 24.65 -4.39 5.87
CA LEU A 126 24.55 -4.50 7.33
C LEU A 126 24.06 -5.89 7.77
N ASN A 127 23.85 -6.83 6.85
CA ASN A 127 23.19 -8.11 7.06
C ASN A 127 21.79 -7.94 7.67
N ALA A 128 20.90 -7.26 6.95
CA ALA A 128 19.51 -7.05 7.37
C ALA A 128 18.79 -8.37 7.70
N ASP A 129 18.97 -9.43 6.91
CA ASP A 129 18.39 -10.77 7.17
C ASP A 129 18.86 -11.40 8.49
N GLY A 130 20.13 -11.25 8.85
CA GLY A 130 20.70 -11.77 10.10
C GLY A 130 20.43 -10.90 11.32
N LEU A 131 20.19 -9.59 11.15
CA LEU A 131 19.96 -8.65 12.24
C LEU A 131 18.47 -8.38 12.52
N ALA A 132 17.58 -8.61 11.56
CA ALA A 132 16.15 -8.37 11.73
C ALA A 132 15.46 -9.33 12.73
N PRO A 133 15.70 -10.67 12.73
CA PRO A 133 15.01 -11.60 13.60
C PRO A 133 15.27 -11.32 15.08
N CYS A 134 14.22 -11.39 15.90
CA CYS A 134 14.32 -11.27 17.36
C CYS A 134 13.77 -12.52 18.04
N THR A 135 14.29 -12.82 19.22
CA THR A 135 13.85 -13.92 20.08
C THR A 135 13.09 -13.38 21.29
N LEU A 136 12.47 -14.28 22.05
CA LEU A 136 11.87 -13.99 23.34
C LEU A 136 12.81 -14.45 24.46
N ASP A 137 13.24 -13.54 25.34
CA ASP A 137 13.89 -13.90 26.60
C ASP A 137 12.81 -14.14 27.67
N THR A 138 12.70 -15.38 28.13
CA THR A 138 11.74 -15.81 29.16
C THR A 138 12.22 -15.54 30.59
N LYS A 139 13.48 -15.12 30.78
CA LYS A 139 14.01 -14.70 32.09
C LYS A 139 13.63 -13.27 32.44
N GLY A 140 13.21 -12.49 31.44
CA GLY A 140 12.78 -11.10 31.59
C GLY A 140 13.87 -10.13 32.05
N GLY A 141 13.47 -8.87 32.23
CA GLY A 141 14.37 -7.77 32.61
C GLY A 141 14.09 -6.50 31.80
N THR A 142 15.02 -5.55 31.80
CA THR A 142 14.96 -4.38 30.92
C THR A 142 15.39 -4.78 29.49
N PRO A 143 14.56 -4.56 28.45
CA PRO A 143 14.94 -4.87 27.07
C PRO A 143 16.22 -4.15 26.64
N ALA A 144 17.13 -4.87 25.97
CA ALA A 144 18.38 -4.30 25.46
C ALA A 144 18.11 -3.35 24.28
N LYS A 145 18.33 -2.05 24.48
CA LYS A 145 18.13 -1.02 23.46
C LYS A 145 19.18 -1.10 22.35
N GLN A 146 18.74 -0.82 21.13
CA GLN A 146 19.58 -0.74 19.94
C GLN A 146 20.47 0.52 20.00
N PRO A 147 21.74 0.45 19.59
CA PRO A 147 22.60 1.63 19.54
C PRO A 147 22.03 2.69 18.60
N THR A 148 21.82 3.92 19.10
CA THR A 148 21.33 5.05 18.28
C THR A 148 22.45 5.93 17.73
N ALA A 149 23.64 5.90 18.32
CA ALA A 149 24.75 6.79 17.96
C ALA A 149 25.31 6.49 16.56
N VAL A 150 25.30 7.51 15.69
CA VAL A 150 25.80 7.43 14.30
C VAL A 150 27.30 7.73 14.22
N PRO A 151 28.13 6.89 13.56
CA PRO A 151 29.58 7.13 13.43
C PRO A 151 29.93 8.43 12.72
N ALA A 152 30.74 9.26 13.37
CA ALA A 152 31.13 10.59 12.90
C ALA A 152 32.50 10.64 12.19
N THR A 153 32.81 9.68 11.31
CA THR A 153 34.00 9.76 10.45
C THR A 153 33.80 10.72 9.28
N ALA A 154 34.84 11.51 8.98
CA ALA A 154 34.86 12.43 7.84
C ALA A 154 35.54 11.77 6.62
N ALA A 155 35.01 12.03 5.42
CA ALA A 155 35.65 11.62 4.18
C ALA A 155 36.68 12.67 3.73
N PRO A 156 37.84 12.28 3.16
CA PRO A 156 38.76 13.20 2.48
C PRO A 156 38.09 13.90 1.28
N ALA A 157 38.63 15.06 0.90
CA ALA A 157 38.09 15.87 -0.20
C ALA A 157 38.21 15.20 -1.58
N ALA A 158 37.27 15.50 -2.47
CA ALA A 158 37.26 15.00 -3.84
C ALA A 158 38.37 15.66 -4.70
N THR A 159 38.95 14.89 -5.61
CA THR A 159 39.92 15.38 -6.61
C THR A 159 39.34 15.31 -8.02
N THR A 160 39.54 16.38 -8.80
CA THR A 160 38.93 16.58 -10.12
C THR A 160 39.92 16.36 -11.27
N LYS A 161 39.49 15.71 -12.36
CA LYS A 161 40.01 16.04 -13.70
C LYS A 161 39.05 15.66 -14.86
N PRO A 162 38.76 16.57 -15.81
CA PRO A 162 37.97 16.32 -17.03
C PRO A 162 38.88 16.24 -18.29
N PRO A 163 38.38 16.37 -19.55
CA PRO A 163 37.73 15.29 -20.33
C PRO A 163 38.35 15.08 -21.74
N ALA A 164 37.84 14.14 -22.55
CA ALA A 164 38.21 13.99 -23.98
C ALA A 164 37.10 13.39 -24.86
N ALA A 165 37.03 13.82 -26.13
CA ALA A 165 36.17 13.35 -27.24
C ALA A 165 36.67 14.01 -28.56
N PRO A 166 36.07 13.83 -29.76
CA PRO A 166 35.13 12.80 -30.27
C PRO A 166 35.57 12.16 -31.62
N THR A 167 34.81 11.18 -32.15
CA THR A 167 34.83 10.82 -33.60
C THR A 167 33.47 10.30 -34.11
N LYS A 168 33.31 10.15 -35.44
CA LYS A 168 32.01 10.16 -36.16
C LYS A 168 31.56 8.81 -36.76
N ALA A 169 30.30 8.76 -37.20
CA ALA A 169 29.64 7.62 -37.88
C ALA A 169 29.58 7.76 -39.42
N PRO A 170 29.13 6.71 -40.15
CA PRO A 170 28.40 6.83 -41.42
C PRO A 170 27.01 6.12 -41.41
N THR A 171 26.34 5.96 -42.58
CA THR A 171 24.85 5.98 -42.67
C THR A 171 24.14 5.02 -43.65
N LYS A 172 22.95 4.53 -43.23
CA LYS A 172 21.66 4.25 -43.96
C LYS A 172 21.52 3.25 -45.16
N ALA A 173 20.65 2.24 -44.94
CA ALA A 173 19.44 1.84 -45.72
C ALA A 173 19.56 1.26 -47.16
N PRO A 174 18.51 0.60 -47.77
CA PRO A 174 17.09 0.34 -47.38
C PRO A 174 16.77 -1.20 -47.24
N THR A 175 15.62 -1.89 -47.46
CA THR A 175 14.27 -1.60 -48.08
C THR A 175 13.08 -2.40 -47.45
N LYS A 176 12.31 -3.22 -48.20
CA LYS A 176 10.96 -3.83 -47.94
C LYS A 176 10.60 -4.81 -49.11
N PRO A 177 9.42 -5.50 -49.26
CA PRO A 177 8.43 -6.13 -48.34
C PRO A 177 8.11 -7.64 -48.66
N SER A 178 7.26 -8.32 -47.85
CA SER A 178 6.13 -9.17 -48.33
C SER A 178 5.15 -9.59 -47.21
N ALA A 179 4.00 -10.19 -47.59
CA ALA A 179 3.01 -10.91 -46.75
C ALA A 179 2.93 -12.40 -47.22
N THR A 180 2.13 -13.36 -46.73
CA THR A 180 0.82 -13.44 -46.00
C THR A 180 0.84 -14.83 -45.24
N THR A 181 -0.12 -15.41 -44.49
CA THR A 181 -1.58 -15.33 -44.26
C THR A 181 -1.95 -15.96 -42.88
N ALA A 182 -3.24 -16.13 -42.55
CA ALA A 182 -3.77 -16.93 -41.42
C ALA A 182 -4.59 -18.15 -41.92
N PRO A 183 -5.01 -19.09 -41.04
CA PRO A 183 -6.27 -18.95 -40.27
C PRO A 183 -6.05 -19.27 -38.75
N THR A 184 -7.02 -19.38 -37.83
CA THR A 184 -8.51 -19.43 -37.92
C THR A 184 -9.14 -18.49 -36.86
N ALA A 185 -10.23 -18.86 -36.14
CA ALA A 185 -11.00 -17.93 -35.30
C ALA A 185 -11.68 -18.56 -34.07
N ALA A 186 -11.69 -17.81 -32.95
CA ALA A 186 -12.79 -17.61 -31.98
C ALA A 186 -12.30 -16.80 -30.75
N PRO A 187 -13.15 -16.05 -30.02
CA PRO A 187 -14.40 -15.40 -30.40
C PRO A 187 -14.21 -13.88 -30.65
N THR A 188 -15.28 -13.14 -30.95
CA THR A 188 -15.22 -11.71 -31.30
C THR A 188 -14.89 -10.81 -30.09
N THR A 189 -13.61 -10.44 -29.95
CA THR A 189 -13.20 -9.30 -29.10
C THR A 189 -13.73 -8.00 -29.71
N ALA A 190 -14.42 -7.17 -28.92
CA ALA A 190 -14.81 -5.84 -29.36
C ALA A 190 -13.56 -5.00 -29.67
N ALA A 191 -13.59 -4.24 -30.78
CA ALA A 191 -12.45 -3.41 -31.18
C ALA A 191 -12.10 -2.40 -30.06
N PRO A 192 -10.81 -2.14 -29.79
CA PRO A 192 -10.42 -1.15 -28.79
C PRO A 192 -11.01 0.21 -29.11
N ALA A 193 -11.80 0.76 -28.19
CA ALA A 193 -12.48 2.03 -28.39
C ALA A 193 -11.45 3.16 -28.57
N THR A 194 -11.58 3.90 -29.68
CA THR A 194 -10.62 4.91 -30.10
C THR A 194 -10.83 6.21 -29.32
N GLY A 195 -9.95 6.52 -28.36
CA GLY A 195 -10.04 7.74 -27.58
C GLY A 195 -8.98 7.91 -26.49
N THR A 196 -9.29 8.75 -25.51
CA THR A 196 -8.64 8.74 -24.19
C THR A 196 -9.43 7.83 -23.23
N PRO A 197 -8.83 7.30 -22.16
CA PRO A 197 -9.54 6.51 -21.15
C PRO A 197 -10.84 7.16 -20.66
N VAL A 198 -10.82 8.48 -20.42
CA VAL A 198 -11.99 9.26 -19.99
C VAL A 198 -13.02 9.48 -21.11
N ALA A 199 -12.59 9.67 -22.36
CA ALA A 199 -13.53 9.80 -23.48
C ALA A 199 -14.25 8.48 -23.81
N VAL A 200 -13.60 7.34 -23.57
CA VAL A 200 -14.18 6.00 -23.76
C VAL A 200 -15.16 5.65 -22.63
N ASN A 201 -14.83 5.98 -21.38
CA ASN A 201 -15.54 5.47 -20.21
C ASN A 201 -16.42 6.49 -19.47
N GLY A 202 -16.24 7.80 -19.70
CA GLY A 202 -17.07 8.86 -19.11
C GLY A 202 -16.97 8.97 -17.58
N ARG A 203 -18.07 9.35 -16.92
CA ARG A 203 -18.15 9.35 -15.45
C ARG A 203 -18.24 7.92 -14.92
N LEU A 204 -17.33 7.56 -14.02
CA LEU A 204 -17.32 6.24 -13.37
C LEU A 204 -18.26 6.18 -12.17
N ARG A 205 -18.73 4.97 -11.84
CA ARG A 205 -19.52 4.66 -10.63
C ARG A 205 -19.26 3.23 -10.16
N VAL A 206 -19.61 2.91 -8.93
CA VAL A 206 -19.58 1.52 -8.43
C VAL A 206 -20.86 0.80 -8.87
N CYS A 207 -20.76 -0.49 -9.18
CA CYS A 207 -21.84 -1.31 -9.71
C CYS A 207 -21.76 -2.75 -9.16
N GLY A 208 -22.52 -3.01 -8.10
CA GLY A 208 -22.30 -4.20 -7.27
C GLY A 208 -20.88 -4.19 -6.73
N VAL A 209 -20.10 -5.23 -7.05
CA VAL A 209 -18.69 -5.38 -6.63
C VAL A 209 -17.66 -4.85 -7.65
N ASN A 210 -18.09 -4.12 -8.68
CA ASN A 210 -17.21 -3.66 -9.77
C ASN A 210 -17.16 -2.14 -9.87
N LEU A 211 -16.10 -1.63 -10.52
CA LEU A 211 -16.05 -0.28 -11.07
C LEU A 211 -16.68 -0.29 -12.48
N CYS A 212 -17.66 0.57 -12.73
CA CYS A 212 -18.33 0.70 -14.03
C CYS A 212 -18.01 2.01 -14.73
N ASN A 213 -18.01 1.95 -16.06
CA ASN A 213 -18.09 3.13 -16.93
C ASN A 213 -19.50 3.76 -16.92
N GLN A 214 -19.65 4.90 -17.59
CA GLN A 214 -20.91 5.67 -17.65
C GLN A 214 -22.08 4.87 -18.26
N ALA A 215 -21.78 3.93 -19.18
CA ALA A 215 -22.76 3.02 -19.77
C ALA A 215 -23.17 1.85 -18.84
N GLY A 216 -22.58 1.76 -17.63
CA GLY A 216 -22.86 0.69 -16.67
C GLY A 216 -22.15 -0.64 -16.94
N GLN A 217 -21.09 -0.64 -17.76
CA GLN A 217 -20.29 -1.82 -18.04
C GLN A 217 -19.12 -1.92 -17.04
N PRO A 218 -18.87 -3.07 -16.40
CA PRO A 218 -17.69 -3.29 -15.56
C PRO A 218 -16.37 -3.14 -16.32
N ILE A 219 -15.47 -2.31 -15.82
CA ILE A 219 -14.16 -2.00 -16.42
C ILE A 219 -13.02 -2.26 -15.44
N GLN A 220 -11.79 -2.37 -15.96
CA GLN A 220 -10.56 -2.43 -15.18
C GLN A 220 -9.68 -1.24 -15.56
N LEU A 221 -9.39 -0.34 -14.61
CA LEU A 221 -8.40 0.72 -14.80
C LEU A 221 -7.00 0.19 -14.48
N ARG A 222 -6.01 0.47 -15.33
CA ARG A 222 -4.62 0.01 -15.16
C ARG A 222 -3.68 1.21 -15.27
N GLY A 223 -2.78 1.38 -14.32
CA GLY A 223 -1.96 2.60 -14.27
C GLY A 223 -0.75 2.51 -13.35
N MET A 224 -0.26 3.68 -12.98
CA MET A 224 0.89 3.86 -12.10
C MET A 224 0.49 4.73 -10.91
N SER A 225 1.14 4.51 -9.77
CA SER A 225 1.24 5.51 -8.72
C SER A 225 2.48 6.37 -8.95
N SER A 226 2.41 7.67 -8.64
CA SER A 226 3.61 8.41 -8.30
C SER A 226 4.23 7.82 -7.04
N HIS A 227 5.54 8.02 -6.85
CA HIS A 227 6.08 8.01 -5.48
C HIS A 227 5.60 9.29 -4.76
N GLY A 228 5.92 9.43 -3.48
CA GLY A 228 5.68 10.66 -2.72
C GLY A 228 6.11 11.94 -3.46
N LEU A 229 5.14 12.85 -3.67
CA LEU A 229 5.31 14.08 -4.47
C LEU A 229 6.31 15.08 -3.87
N GLN A 230 6.75 14.88 -2.63
CA GLN A 230 7.85 15.61 -1.98
C GLN A 230 9.23 14.99 -2.27
N PHE A 231 9.32 13.66 -2.37
CA PHE A 231 10.58 12.94 -2.59
C PHE A 231 11.01 12.94 -4.06
N PHE A 232 10.06 12.76 -4.98
CA PHE A 232 10.31 12.73 -6.43
C PHE A 232 9.55 13.85 -7.15
N PRO A 233 9.81 15.13 -6.81
CA PRO A 233 8.93 16.23 -7.14
C PRO A 233 8.80 16.51 -8.64
N ASN A 234 9.76 16.02 -9.44
CA ASN A 234 9.88 16.25 -10.89
C ASN A 234 9.40 15.07 -11.74
N CYS A 235 9.17 13.88 -11.15
CA CYS A 235 8.86 12.66 -11.91
C CYS A 235 7.45 12.62 -12.49
N VAL A 236 6.48 13.31 -11.86
CA VAL A 236 5.14 13.52 -12.43
C VAL A 236 5.11 14.89 -13.10
N ASN A 237 5.16 14.92 -14.43
CA ASN A 237 5.24 16.14 -15.22
C ASN A 237 4.53 15.93 -16.58
N PRO A 238 4.31 16.98 -17.41
CA PRO A 238 3.66 16.85 -18.72
C PRO A 238 4.29 15.80 -19.65
N GLY A 239 5.61 15.64 -19.63
CA GLY A 239 6.34 14.65 -20.43
C GLY A 239 6.09 13.21 -19.97
N SER A 240 6.18 12.95 -18.66
CA SER A 240 5.95 11.61 -18.09
C SER A 240 4.48 11.19 -18.15
N LEU A 241 3.54 12.11 -17.87
CA LEU A 241 2.10 11.88 -18.03
C LEU A 241 1.75 11.65 -19.51
N ASN A 242 2.36 12.38 -20.45
CA ASN A 242 2.17 12.16 -21.87
C ASN A 242 2.73 10.80 -22.32
N ALA A 243 3.86 10.34 -21.78
CA ALA A 243 4.36 8.99 -22.05
C ALA A 243 3.43 7.91 -21.47
N LEU A 244 2.97 8.08 -20.23
CA LEU A 244 2.04 7.17 -19.54
C LEU A 244 0.73 7.00 -20.33
N ARG A 245 0.17 8.10 -20.88
CA ARG A 245 -1.01 8.06 -21.76
C ARG A 245 -0.72 7.46 -23.15
N ASN A 246 0.34 7.90 -23.82
CA ASN A 246 0.52 7.61 -25.26
C ASN A 246 1.35 6.36 -25.55
N ASP A 247 2.38 6.10 -24.77
CA ASP A 247 3.35 5.02 -24.98
C ASP A 247 3.05 3.78 -24.13
N TRP A 248 2.55 3.97 -22.90
CA TRP A 248 2.18 2.87 -22.00
C TRP A 248 0.69 2.47 -22.11
N LYS A 249 -0.16 3.36 -22.64
CA LYS A 249 -1.63 3.21 -22.72
C LYS A 249 -2.30 2.98 -21.35
N ALA A 250 -1.79 3.64 -20.31
CA ALA A 250 -2.40 3.62 -18.99
C ALA A 250 -3.76 4.34 -18.99
N ASP A 251 -4.64 3.86 -18.12
CA ASP A 251 -5.97 4.42 -17.91
C ASP A 251 -5.95 5.59 -16.90
N PHE A 252 -4.99 5.59 -15.97
CA PHE A 252 -4.91 6.56 -14.87
C PHE A 252 -3.49 6.82 -14.32
N ILE A 253 -3.38 7.87 -13.51
CA ILE A 253 -2.25 8.17 -12.59
C ILE A 253 -2.80 8.32 -11.16
N ARG A 254 -2.15 7.69 -10.17
CA ARG A 254 -2.36 8.00 -8.74
C ARG A 254 -1.32 9.01 -8.28
N LEU A 255 -1.78 10.02 -7.53
CA LEU A 255 -0.98 11.15 -7.05
C LEU A 255 -0.78 11.03 -5.54
N SER A 256 0.24 10.27 -5.13
CA SER A 256 0.54 9.99 -3.74
C SER A 256 1.16 11.18 -3.04
N MET A 257 0.30 11.97 -2.43
CA MET A 257 0.66 13.11 -1.60
C MET A 257 0.79 12.63 -0.15
N TYR A 258 2.03 12.46 0.32
CA TYR A 258 2.26 12.14 1.74
C TYR A 258 1.70 13.25 2.62
N VAL A 259 1.18 12.89 3.78
CA VAL A 259 0.72 13.86 4.77
C VAL A 259 1.90 14.31 5.64
N GLN A 260 2.56 13.33 6.26
CA GLN A 260 3.81 13.47 7.01
C GLN A 260 5.05 13.37 6.10
N GLU A 261 6.24 13.16 6.68
CA GLU A 261 7.48 12.82 5.96
C GLU A 261 7.90 13.89 4.92
N GLY A 262 7.71 15.16 5.26
CA GLY A 262 7.98 16.30 4.37
C GLY A 262 6.87 16.59 3.35
N GLY A 263 5.70 15.97 3.53
CA GLY A 263 4.51 16.14 2.69
C GLY A 263 3.62 17.31 3.12
N LEU A 264 2.31 17.13 2.91
CA LEU A 264 1.26 18.16 3.02
C LEU A 264 1.31 18.97 4.31
N GLU A 265 1.65 18.37 5.46
CA GLU A 265 1.68 19.09 6.74
C GLU A 265 2.69 20.26 6.75
N THR A 266 3.73 20.20 5.91
CA THR A 266 4.80 21.20 5.85
C THR A 266 4.48 22.40 4.96
N ASP A 267 3.65 22.19 3.93
CA ASP A 267 3.07 23.27 3.10
C ASP A 267 1.69 22.85 2.57
N PRO A 268 0.62 23.02 3.37
CA PRO A 268 -0.73 22.62 2.96
C PRO A 268 -1.20 23.32 1.69
N ALA A 269 -0.73 24.54 1.41
CA ALA A 269 -1.14 25.32 0.25
C ALA A 269 -0.40 24.87 -1.02
N GLY A 270 0.93 24.77 -0.97
CA GLY A 270 1.77 24.38 -2.10
C GLY A 270 1.54 22.94 -2.54
N PHE A 271 1.40 21.98 -1.61
CA PHE A 271 1.07 20.59 -1.99
C PHE A 271 -0.35 20.46 -2.57
N THR A 272 -1.34 21.18 -2.04
CA THR A 272 -2.69 21.22 -2.63
C THR A 272 -2.67 21.84 -4.03
N ALA A 273 -1.94 22.95 -4.23
CA ALA A 273 -1.76 23.58 -5.54
C ALA A 273 -1.05 22.64 -6.53
N LYS A 274 -0.03 21.90 -6.08
CA LYS A 274 0.68 20.89 -6.88
C LYS A 274 -0.24 19.76 -7.31
N VAL A 275 -1.02 19.19 -6.40
CA VAL A 275 -2.03 18.16 -6.71
C VAL A 275 -3.03 18.69 -7.74
N ASN A 276 -3.63 19.86 -7.51
CA ASN A 276 -4.60 20.47 -8.43
C ASN A 276 -4.02 20.71 -9.84
N GLY A 277 -2.75 21.16 -9.92
CA GLY A 277 -2.02 21.30 -11.18
C GLY A 277 -1.85 19.98 -11.93
N LEU A 278 -1.41 18.92 -11.23
CA LEU A 278 -1.23 17.58 -11.81
C LEU A 278 -2.55 16.94 -12.23
N VAL A 279 -3.63 17.12 -11.46
CA VAL A 279 -4.97 16.68 -11.85
C VAL A 279 -5.42 17.38 -13.13
N ASN A 280 -5.20 18.69 -13.27
CA ASN A 280 -5.55 19.43 -14.49
C ASN A 280 -4.79 18.92 -15.72
N GLU A 281 -3.49 18.64 -15.60
CA GLU A 281 -2.66 18.12 -16.70
C GLU A 281 -3.07 16.69 -17.10
N ALA A 282 -3.36 15.82 -16.13
CA ALA A 282 -3.85 14.47 -16.41
C ALA A 282 -5.27 14.48 -17.02
N THR A 283 -6.16 15.39 -16.58
CA THR A 283 -7.46 15.64 -17.25
C THR A 283 -7.27 16.11 -18.70
N ARG A 284 -6.29 16.99 -18.99
CA ARG A 284 -5.98 17.46 -20.35
C ARG A 284 -5.54 16.32 -21.28
N LEU A 285 -4.88 15.30 -20.73
CA LEU A 285 -4.49 14.08 -21.45
C LEU A 285 -5.61 13.01 -21.48
N GLY A 286 -6.71 13.24 -20.77
CA GLY A 286 -7.85 12.32 -20.65
C GLY A 286 -7.56 11.03 -19.88
N LEU A 287 -6.60 11.09 -18.95
CA LEU A 287 -6.37 10.05 -17.93
C LEU A 287 -7.39 10.21 -16.79
N TYR A 288 -7.72 9.12 -16.10
CA TYR A 288 -8.28 9.23 -14.75
C TYR A 288 -7.18 9.62 -13.74
N VAL A 289 -7.60 10.19 -12.61
CA VAL A 289 -6.68 10.60 -11.54
C VAL A 289 -7.20 10.10 -10.20
N ILE A 290 -6.37 9.37 -9.47
CA ILE A 290 -6.60 9.10 -8.04
C ILE A 290 -5.83 10.16 -7.26
N VAL A 291 -6.54 10.98 -6.49
CA VAL A 291 -5.94 11.89 -5.51
C VAL A 291 -5.82 11.13 -4.20
N ASP A 292 -4.58 10.81 -3.82
CA ASP A 292 -4.26 9.95 -2.68
C ASP A 292 -3.75 10.78 -1.49
N PHE A 293 -4.52 10.75 -0.41
CA PHE A 293 -4.13 11.31 0.89
C PHE A 293 -3.28 10.27 1.63
N HIS A 294 -1.99 10.32 1.34
CA HIS A 294 -1.07 9.20 1.57
C HIS A 294 -0.60 9.15 3.03
N THR A 295 -1.47 8.67 3.91
CA THR A 295 -1.18 8.30 5.30
C THR A 295 -0.37 7.01 5.36
N LEU A 296 0.70 7.02 6.18
CA LEU A 296 1.58 5.87 6.41
C LEU A 296 2.11 5.87 7.85
N THR A 297 2.79 6.96 8.24
CA THR A 297 3.31 7.17 9.61
C THR A 297 2.93 8.57 10.09
N PRO A 298 2.12 8.75 11.15
CA PRO A 298 1.44 7.72 11.94
C PRO A 298 0.38 6.96 11.11
N GLY A 299 0.09 5.73 11.52
CA GLY A 299 -0.80 4.82 10.80
C GLY A 299 -2.30 4.98 11.10
N ASP A 300 -2.68 5.70 12.15
CA ASP A 300 -4.07 6.05 12.42
C ASP A 300 -4.46 7.31 11.60
N PRO A 301 -5.36 7.20 10.60
CA PRO A 301 -5.77 8.35 9.81
C PRO A 301 -6.53 9.41 10.62
N ASN A 302 -7.09 9.06 11.79
CA ASN A 302 -7.82 9.99 12.64
C ASN A 302 -6.95 11.18 13.11
N VAL A 303 -5.64 10.95 13.29
CA VAL A 303 -4.65 12.01 13.63
C VAL A 303 -4.68 13.15 12.62
N ASN A 304 -4.92 12.84 11.34
CA ASN A 304 -4.89 13.80 10.23
C ASN A 304 -6.28 14.33 9.83
N THR A 305 -7.37 13.97 10.53
CA THR A 305 -8.77 14.24 10.10
C THR A 305 -9.03 15.70 9.71
N ALA A 306 -8.54 16.67 10.49
CA ALA A 306 -8.77 18.09 10.19
C ALA A 306 -8.07 18.53 8.90
N LEU A 307 -6.84 18.05 8.67
CA LEU A 307 -6.05 18.33 7.47
C LEU A 307 -6.63 17.62 6.24
N ALA A 308 -7.07 16.37 6.38
CA ALA A 308 -7.78 15.62 5.36
C ALA A 308 -9.06 16.33 4.90
N LYS A 309 -9.90 16.78 5.85
CA LYS A 309 -11.14 17.50 5.55
C LYS A 309 -10.85 18.82 4.82
N LYS A 310 -9.83 19.59 5.21
CA LYS A 310 -9.43 20.79 4.47
C LYS A 310 -8.93 20.46 3.06
N PHE A 311 -7.99 19.53 2.94
CA PHE A 311 -7.41 19.13 1.65
C PHE A 311 -8.49 18.67 0.66
N PHE A 312 -9.37 17.76 1.07
CA PHE A 312 -10.45 17.29 0.21
C PHE A 312 -11.50 18.37 -0.09
N ALA A 313 -11.79 19.30 0.81
CA ALA A 313 -12.63 20.46 0.49
C ALA A 313 -12.02 21.32 -0.63
N ASP A 314 -10.74 21.68 -0.50
CA ASP A 314 -10.03 22.54 -1.46
C ASP A 314 -9.90 21.87 -2.84
N VAL A 315 -9.46 20.59 -2.89
CA VAL A 315 -9.32 19.82 -4.13
C VAL A 315 -10.70 19.61 -4.79
N THR A 316 -11.71 19.17 -4.04
CA THR A 316 -13.02 18.88 -4.64
C THR A 316 -13.70 20.16 -5.15
N ALA A 317 -13.57 21.30 -4.47
CA ALA A 317 -14.08 22.59 -4.95
C ALA A 317 -13.44 23.02 -6.29
N ALA A 318 -12.12 22.84 -6.41
CA ALA A 318 -11.36 23.14 -7.64
C ALA A 318 -11.64 22.15 -8.79
N HIS A 319 -12.05 20.92 -8.48
CA HIS A 319 -12.21 19.84 -9.46
C HIS A 319 -13.67 19.37 -9.69
N ARG A 320 -14.67 19.96 -9.00
CA ARG A 320 -16.11 19.61 -9.05
C ARG A 320 -16.74 19.36 -10.43
N ALA A 321 -16.32 20.11 -11.45
CA ALA A 321 -16.85 19.98 -12.81
C ALA A 321 -16.31 18.77 -13.59
N LYS A 322 -15.27 18.09 -13.07
CA LYS A 322 -14.61 16.97 -13.72
C LYS A 322 -15.35 15.65 -13.45
N ASN A 323 -15.21 14.70 -14.37
CA ASN A 323 -15.74 13.34 -14.26
C ASN A 323 -14.63 12.28 -14.11
N ASN A 324 -13.35 12.69 -14.08
CA ASN A 324 -12.18 11.81 -14.13
C ASN A 324 -11.39 11.70 -12.82
N VAL A 325 -11.89 12.25 -11.71
CA VAL A 325 -11.20 12.26 -10.42
C VAL A 325 -11.83 11.26 -9.45
N ILE A 326 -10.97 10.47 -8.83
CA ILE A 326 -11.23 9.49 -7.76
C ILE A 326 -10.47 9.99 -6.51
N TYR A 327 -11.04 9.82 -5.32
CA TYR A 327 -10.43 10.28 -4.07
C TYR A 327 -10.09 9.10 -3.17
N GLU A 328 -8.83 8.93 -2.80
CA GLU A 328 -8.37 7.89 -1.87
C GLU A 328 -8.06 8.54 -0.53
N ILE A 329 -8.91 8.29 0.47
CA ILE A 329 -8.96 9.13 1.68
C ILE A 329 -7.91 8.78 2.73
N ALA A 330 -7.33 7.58 2.67
CA ALA A 330 -6.22 7.13 3.49
C ALA A 330 -5.52 5.98 2.76
N ASN A 331 -4.22 6.12 2.47
CA ASN A 331 -3.40 5.11 1.79
C ASN A 331 -3.30 3.80 2.58
N GLU A 332 -2.65 3.82 3.75
CA GLU A 332 -2.36 2.61 4.53
C GLU A 332 -2.64 2.78 6.03
N PRO A 333 -3.91 2.67 6.45
CA PRO A 333 -4.26 2.56 7.86
C PRO A 333 -3.54 1.38 8.53
N ASN A 334 -2.80 1.64 9.59
CA ASN A 334 -2.03 0.63 10.33
C ASN A 334 -1.96 0.97 11.82
N GLY A 335 -1.99 -0.06 12.69
CA GLY A 335 -2.07 0.14 14.14
C GLY A 335 -3.41 0.68 14.64
N VAL A 336 -4.45 0.66 13.81
CA VAL A 336 -5.81 1.16 14.05
C VAL A 336 -6.85 0.07 13.75
N SER A 337 -8.00 0.08 14.42
CA SER A 337 -9.11 -0.84 14.14
C SER A 337 -9.91 -0.42 12.91
N TRP A 338 -10.75 -1.34 12.39
CA TRP A 338 -11.72 -1.01 11.34
C TRP A 338 -12.68 0.10 11.79
N ASP A 339 -13.18 0.03 13.03
CA ASP A 339 -14.03 1.05 13.67
C ASP A 339 -13.39 2.45 13.62
N GLY A 340 -12.07 2.54 13.83
CA GLY A 340 -11.32 3.79 13.72
C GLY A 340 -11.24 4.30 12.28
N ILE A 341 -11.11 3.40 11.31
CA ILE A 341 -11.13 3.74 9.87
C ILE A 341 -12.54 4.19 9.44
N LEU A 342 -13.60 3.54 9.92
CA LEU A 342 -14.99 3.96 9.73
C LEU A 342 -15.24 5.36 10.32
N ASN A 343 -14.80 5.61 11.55
CA ASN A 343 -14.92 6.92 12.20
C ASN A 343 -14.23 8.04 11.41
N TYR A 344 -13.07 7.75 10.80
CA TYR A 344 -12.39 8.68 9.90
C TYR A 344 -13.17 8.87 8.58
N ALA A 345 -13.57 7.77 7.94
CA ALA A 345 -14.32 7.80 6.67
C ALA A 345 -15.64 8.58 6.78
N ASN A 346 -16.39 8.35 7.86
CA ASN A 346 -17.65 9.03 8.16
C ASN A 346 -17.49 10.55 8.39
N GLN A 347 -16.28 11.04 8.69
CA GLN A 347 -15.99 12.47 8.83
C GLN A 347 -15.45 13.13 7.55
N VAL A 348 -14.78 12.36 6.67
CA VAL A 348 -14.12 12.87 5.45
C VAL A 348 -15.02 12.75 4.22
N ILE A 349 -15.73 11.62 4.05
CA ILE A 349 -16.59 11.38 2.87
C ILE A 349 -17.67 12.46 2.72
N PRO A 350 -18.38 12.92 3.76
CA PRO A 350 -19.35 14.02 3.62
C PRO A 350 -18.75 15.31 3.06
N VAL A 351 -17.47 15.61 3.34
CA VAL A 351 -16.80 16.80 2.80
C VAL A 351 -16.52 16.64 1.30
N ILE A 352 -16.12 15.45 0.85
CA ILE A 352 -15.98 15.15 -0.58
C ILE A 352 -17.33 15.28 -1.30
N ARG A 353 -18.39 14.73 -0.69
CA ARG A 353 -19.74 14.70 -1.28
C ARG A 353 -20.37 16.09 -1.46
N GLN A 354 -19.91 17.13 -0.75
CA GLN A 354 -20.37 18.52 -0.93
C GLN A 354 -20.09 19.07 -2.34
N ASN A 355 -18.92 18.77 -2.90
CA ASN A 355 -18.49 19.25 -4.22
C ASN A 355 -18.43 18.14 -5.28
N ALA A 356 -18.36 16.88 -4.87
CA ALA A 356 -18.27 15.71 -5.73
C ALA A 356 -19.27 14.61 -5.28
N PRO A 357 -20.59 14.86 -5.35
CA PRO A 357 -21.60 13.93 -4.86
C PRO A 357 -21.49 12.54 -5.51
N ASP A 358 -21.17 12.46 -6.80
CA ASP A 358 -21.11 11.19 -7.55
C ASP A 358 -19.72 10.51 -7.59
N SER A 359 -18.64 11.09 -7.07
CA SER A 359 -17.29 10.55 -7.30
C SER A 359 -17.08 9.17 -6.68
N VAL A 360 -16.23 8.34 -7.29
CA VAL A 360 -15.72 7.14 -6.62
C VAL A 360 -14.75 7.58 -5.51
N VAL A 361 -14.91 7.00 -4.32
CA VAL A 361 -14.00 7.19 -3.19
C VAL A 361 -13.41 5.83 -2.82
N LEU A 362 -12.08 5.79 -2.68
CA LEU A 362 -11.35 4.62 -2.18
C LEU A 362 -11.07 4.81 -0.69
N VAL A 363 -11.37 3.77 0.10
CA VAL A 363 -11.16 3.75 1.55
C VAL A 363 -10.05 2.75 1.87
N GLY A 364 -8.99 3.25 2.53
CA GLY A 364 -7.89 2.45 3.07
C GLY A 364 -8.42 1.35 3.98
N THR A 365 -7.81 0.16 3.93
CA THR A 365 -8.20 -0.96 4.79
C THR A 365 -7.17 -1.22 5.88
N ARG A 366 -7.52 -2.05 6.86
CA ARG A 366 -6.68 -2.28 8.04
C ARG A 366 -5.36 -2.98 7.71
N GLY A 367 -4.34 -2.71 8.52
CA GLY A 367 -3.04 -3.39 8.49
C GLY A 367 -2.27 -3.13 7.20
N PHE A 368 -2.04 -1.85 6.87
CA PHE A 368 -1.44 -1.40 5.61
C PHE A 368 -2.28 -1.79 4.39
N SER A 369 -3.57 -1.43 4.42
CA SER A 369 -4.54 -1.71 3.35
C SER A 369 -4.51 -3.17 2.88
N SER A 370 -4.44 -4.11 3.82
CA SER A 370 -4.29 -5.54 3.51
C SER A 370 -5.59 -6.35 3.68
N LEU A 371 -6.74 -5.68 3.74
CA LEU A 371 -8.00 -6.27 4.23
C LEU A 371 -7.83 -6.88 5.64
N GLY A 372 -7.05 -6.22 6.51
CA GLY A 372 -6.82 -6.65 7.90
C GLY A 372 -5.79 -7.77 8.09
N LEU A 373 -5.31 -8.41 7.02
CA LEU A 373 -4.43 -9.59 7.06
C LEU A 373 -3.13 -9.38 7.85
N THR A 374 -2.49 -8.22 7.72
CA THR A 374 -1.23 -7.92 8.44
C THR A 374 -1.44 -7.82 9.95
N ASP A 375 -2.65 -7.46 10.40
CA ASP A 375 -3.00 -7.34 11.83
C ASP A 375 -3.71 -8.59 12.39
N GLY A 376 -3.79 -9.68 11.61
CA GLY A 376 -4.43 -10.94 12.02
C GLY A 376 -5.95 -10.98 11.88
N SER A 377 -6.54 -10.08 11.08
CA SER A 377 -7.95 -10.08 10.68
C SER A 377 -8.10 -10.53 9.21
N ASP A 378 -9.31 -10.51 8.65
CA ASP A 378 -9.55 -10.66 7.21
C ASP A 378 -10.71 -9.77 6.72
N GLU A 379 -11.19 -9.93 5.48
CA GLU A 379 -12.23 -9.04 4.93
C GLU A 379 -13.57 -9.09 5.67
N THR A 380 -13.76 -10.02 6.60
CA THR A 380 -15.01 -10.14 7.35
C THR A 380 -15.31 -8.95 8.24
N GLU A 381 -14.31 -8.18 8.72
CA GLU A 381 -14.58 -6.94 9.46
C GLU A 381 -15.33 -5.91 8.60
N ILE A 382 -14.91 -5.76 7.33
CA ILE A 382 -15.52 -4.84 6.34
C ILE A 382 -16.90 -5.36 5.87
N LEU A 383 -17.08 -6.69 5.81
CA LEU A 383 -18.36 -7.30 5.44
C LEU A 383 -19.43 -7.21 6.54
N ASN A 384 -19.00 -7.12 7.81
CA ASN A 384 -19.90 -7.03 8.95
C ASN A 384 -20.33 -5.59 9.25
N ASP A 385 -19.43 -4.62 9.03
CA ASP A 385 -19.67 -3.19 9.25
C ASP A 385 -19.14 -2.34 8.07
N PRO A 386 -19.87 -2.30 6.93
CA PRO A 386 -19.42 -1.59 5.73
C PRO A 386 -19.59 -0.07 5.83
N VAL A 387 -18.77 0.68 5.09
CA VAL A 387 -18.91 2.14 4.93
C VAL A 387 -20.25 2.46 4.25
N GLU A 388 -21.20 3.05 4.99
CA GLU A 388 -22.58 3.35 4.53
C GLU A 388 -22.70 4.56 3.57
N PHE A 389 -21.86 4.62 2.54
CA PHE A 389 -21.98 5.61 1.46
C PHE A 389 -22.05 4.94 0.08
N ALA A 390 -22.69 5.62 -0.87
CA ALA A 390 -22.65 5.22 -2.27
C ALA A 390 -21.27 5.50 -2.91
N ASN A 391 -20.96 4.80 -4.01
CA ASN A 391 -19.72 4.93 -4.77
C ASN A 391 -18.43 4.81 -3.93
N ILE A 392 -18.40 3.84 -3.01
CA ILE A 392 -17.22 3.45 -2.23
C ILE A 392 -16.57 2.19 -2.81
N MET A 393 -15.24 2.16 -2.80
CA MET A 393 -14.44 0.95 -3.00
C MET A 393 -13.42 0.84 -1.87
N TYR A 394 -12.99 -0.38 -1.55
CA TYR A 394 -11.99 -0.66 -0.52
C TYR A 394 -10.64 -0.95 -1.16
N THR A 395 -9.56 -0.40 -0.61
CA THR A 395 -8.22 -0.63 -1.16
C THR A 395 -7.63 -1.95 -0.67
N PHE A 396 -6.86 -2.61 -1.54
CA PHE A 396 -5.99 -3.73 -1.17
C PHE A 396 -4.59 -3.54 -1.76
N HIS A 397 -3.55 -3.56 -0.94
CA HIS A 397 -2.15 -3.40 -1.34
C HIS A 397 -1.36 -4.71 -1.22
N PHE A 398 -0.42 -4.91 -2.13
CA PHE A 398 0.51 -6.05 -2.05
C PHE A 398 1.88 -5.76 -2.65
N TYR A 399 2.88 -6.51 -2.19
CA TYR A 399 4.22 -6.51 -2.75
C TYR A 399 4.58 -7.96 -3.09
N ALA A 400 4.73 -8.26 -4.38
CA ALA A 400 4.52 -9.61 -4.90
C ALA A 400 5.54 -10.66 -4.42
N ALA A 401 6.78 -10.23 -4.13
CA ALA A 401 7.82 -11.10 -3.56
C ALA A 401 7.64 -11.38 -2.06
N SER A 402 6.65 -10.77 -1.41
CA SER A 402 6.34 -10.96 0.02
C SER A 402 4.90 -11.46 0.27
N HIS A 403 3.95 -11.09 -0.57
CA HIS A 403 2.53 -11.39 -0.40
C HIS A 403 2.06 -12.38 -1.48
N GLY A 404 1.75 -13.62 -1.07
CA GLY A 404 1.65 -14.77 -1.95
C GLY A 404 0.24 -15.32 -2.15
N ALA A 405 0.15 -16.65 -2.27
CA ALA A 405 -1.09 -17.37 -2.54
C ALA A 405 -2.12 -17.27 -1.38
N ASP A 406 -1.63 -17.08 -0.16
CA ASP A 406 -2.38 -16.81 1.07
C ASP A 406 -3.25 -15.54 0.92
N ARG A 407 -2.63 -14.40 0.59
CA ARG A 407 -3.35 -13.14 0.41
C ARG A 407 -4.19 -13.14 -0.87
N ARG A 408 -3.73 -13.82 -1.94
CA ARG A 408 -4.53 -14.05 -3.16
C ARG A 408 -5.83 -14.79 -2.88
N ALA A 409 -5.83 -15.80 -2.01
CA ALA A 409 -7.04 -16.56 -1.66
C ALA A 409 -8.08 -15.67 -0.94
N VAL A 410 -7.64 -14.76 -0.09
CA VAL A 410 -8.50 -13.76 0.60
C VAL A 410 -9.08 -12.77 -0.41
N VAL A 411 -8.26 -12.18 -1.28
CA VAL A 411 -8.76 -11.25 -2.32
C VAL A 411 -9.73 -11.94 -3.29
N ALA A 412 -9.49 -13.21 -3.66
CA ALA A 412 -10.40 -14.02 -4.49
C ALA A 412 -11.74 -14.39 -3.81
N ARG A 413 -11.84 -14.20 -2.49
CA ARG A 413 -13.05 -14.37 -1.68
C ARG A 413 -13.75 -13.01 -1.49
N ALA A 414 -12.98 -11.99 -1.12
CA ALA A 414 -13.43 -10.62 -0.92
C ALA A 414 -14.04 -9.99 -2.19
N ALA A 415 -13.41 -10.16 -3.35
CA ALA A 415 -13.85 -9.60 -4.64
C ALA A 415 -15.25 -10.06 -5.10
N LYS A 416 -15.81 -11.11 -4.50
CA LYS A 416 -17.17 -11.61 -4.77
C LYS A 416 -18.25 -10.88 -3.97
N LYS A 417 -17.85 -10.02 -3.02
CA LYS A 417 -18.74 -9.33 -2.07
C LYS A 417 -18.42 -7.84 -1.89
N LEU A 418 -17.15 -7.46 -1.98
CA LEU A 418 -16.66 -6.09 -1.80
C LEU A 418 -16.22 -5.50 -3.16
N PRO A 419 -16.54 -4.23 -3.46
CA PRO A 419 -15.90 -3.50 -4.54
C PRO A 419 -14.45 -3.16 -4.16
N LEU A 420 -13.48 -3.83 -4.79
CA LEU A 420 -12.05 -3.67 -4.50
C LEU A 420 -11.32 -2.85 -5.55
N PHE A 421 -10.27 -2.12 -5.12
CA PHE A 421 -9.30 -1.46 -6.00
C PHE A 421 -7.88 -1.67 -5.44
N VAL A 422 -6.89 -1.94 -6.30
CA VAL A 422 -5.48 -2.02 -5.91
C VAL A 422 -4.82 -0.68 -6.23
N SER A 423 -4.97 0.31 -5.35
CA SER A 423 -4.40 1.64 -5.58
C SER A 423 -2.86 1.61 -5.60
N GLU A 424 -2.27 0.69 -4.83
CA GLU A 424 -0.83 0.44 -4.80
C GLU A 424 -0.48 -1.05 -4.84
N PHE A 425 0.54 -1.41 -5.62
CA PHE A 425 1.27 -2.67 -5.46
C PHE A 425 2.72 -2.58 -5.96
N GLY A 426 3.60 -3.48 -5.51
CA GLY A 426 4.97 -3.62 -6.03
C GLY A 426 5.28 -5.03 -6.58
N THR A 427 6.26 -5.14 -7.46
CA THR A 427 6.80 -6.42 -7.97
C THR A 427 7.82 -7.04 -7.02
N GLN A 428 8.49 -6.20 -6.23
CA GLN A 428 9.53 -6.50 -5.26
C GLN A 428 8.96 -6.84 -3.86
N THR A 429 9.79 -6.73 -2.81
CA THR A 429 9.38 -6.99 -1.41
C THR A 429 8.59 -5.83 -0.80
N PHE A 430 7.94 -6.06 0.34
CA PHE A 430 7.14 -5.04 1.07
C PHE A 430 7.93 -3.79 1.52
N THR A 431 9.26 -3.79 1.39
CA THR A 431 10.09 -2.60 1.68
C THR A 431 10.04 -1.55 0.58
N GLY A 432 9.56 -1.90 -0.62
CA GLY A 432 9.74 -1.11 -1.84
C GLY A 432 11.06 -1.38 -2.57
N ASP A 433 11.90 -2.29 -2.08
CA ASP A 433 13.19 -2.66 -2.69
C ASP A 433 13.36 -4.20 -2.74
N GLY A 434 14.51 -4.66 -3.27
CA GLY A 434 14.87 -6.08 -3.36
C GLY A 434 14.44 -6.75 -4.66
N GLY A 435 14.53 -8.08 -4.72
CA GLY A 435 14.27 -8.87 -5.93
C GLY A 435 12.82 -8.81 -6.40
N ASN A 436 12.61 -8.71 -7.72
CA ASN A 436 11.30 -8.76 -8.35
C ASN A 436 10.77 -10.21 -8.44
N ASP A 437 9.56 -10.46 -7.96
CA ASP A 437 8.82 -11.70 -8.25
C ASP A 437 7.73 -11.43 -9.29
N PHE A 438 8.13 -11.48 -10.56
CA PHE A 438 7.21 -11.33 -11.68
C PHE A 438 6.23 -12.52 -11.84
N ALA A 439 6.55 -13.70 -11.32
CA ALA A 439 5.66 -14.87 -11.40
C ALA A 439 4.50 -14.76 -10.39
N SER A 440 4.78 -14.36 -9.16
CA SER A 440 3.77 -13.97 -8.17
C SER A 440 3.00 -12.73 -8.64
N THR A 441 3.67 -11.77 -9.29
CA THR A 441 2.99 -10.60 -9.86
C THR A 441 2.01 -11.00 -10.97
N ASP A 442 2.38 -11.90 -11.88
CA ASP A 442 1.47 -12.40 -12.92
C ASP A 442 0.23 -13.08 -12.31
N ALA A 443 0.45 -13.95 -11.31
CA ALA A 443 -0.64 -14.60 -10.57
C ALA A 443 -1.55 -13.60 -9.82
N TRP A 444 -1.02 -12.45 -9.39
CA TRP A 444 -1.82 -11.33 -8.90
C TRP A 444 -2.60 -10.64 -10.03
N LEU A 445 -1.94 -10.20 -11.10
CA LEU A 445 -2.58 -9.43 -12.18
C LEU A 445 -3.68 -10.22 -12.89
N ASP A 446 -3.54 -11.53 -13.04
CA ASP A 446 -4.59 -12.39 -13.59
C ASP A 446 -5.78 -12.57 -12.64
N LEU A 447 -5.55 -12.62 -11.32
CA LEU A 447 -6.63 -12.57 -10.32
C LEU A 447 -7.40 -11.24 -10.39
N LEU A 448 -6.67 -10.11 -10.49
CA LEU A 448 -7.29 -8.78 -10.61
C LEU A 448 -8.09 -8.67 -11.91
N LYS A 449 -7.53 -9.14 -13.03
CA LYS A 449 -8.19 -9.19 -14.34
C LYS A 449 -9.47 -10.02 -14.33
N ALA A 450 -9.43 -11.22 -13.73
CA ALA A 450 -10.60 -12.10 -13.63
C ALA A 450 -11.78 -11.46 -12.88
N ASN A 451 -11.48 -10.58 -11.90
CA ASN A 451 -12.47 -9.87 -11.09
C ASN A 451 -12.64 -8.38 -11.47
N ARG A 452 -12.06 -7.93 -12.60
CA ARG A 452 -12.05 -6.53 -13.08
C ARG A 452 -11.51 -5.48 -12.09
N ILE A 453 -10.73 -5.89 -11.09
CA ILE A 453 -10.15 -5.01 -10.07
C ILE A 453 -9.08 -4.12 -10.72
N GLY A 454 -9.25 -2.80 -10.63
CA GLY A 454 -8.25 -1.84 -11.14
C GLY A 454 -6.95 -1.86 -10.33
N TYR A 455 -5.81 -1.53 -10.96
CA TYR A 455 -4.49 -1.57 -10.32
C TYR A 455 -3.55 -0.42 -10.68
N GLY A 456 -2.78 0.06 -9.71
CA GLY A 456 -1.69 1.03 -9.88
C GLY A 456 -0.38 0.52 -9.27
N MET A 457 0.71 0.48 -10.03
CA MET A 457 2.00 0.02 -9.50
C MET A 457 2.82 1.16 -8.87
N TRP A 458 3.48 0.86 -7.75
CA TRP A 458 4.52 1.67 -7.13
C TRP A 458 5.89 1.40 -7.81
N SER A 459 6.61 2.38 -8.35
CA SER A 459 6.25 3.81 -8.49
C SER A 459 6.82 4.48 -9.74
N LEU A 460 6.16 5.55 -10.19
CA LEU A 460 6.61 6.41 -11.28
C LEU A 460 7.69 7.39 -10.78
N SER A 461 8.87 6.85 -10.50
CA SER A 461 10.05 7.56 -9.97
C SER A 461 11.35 7.07 -10.64
N ASP A 462 12.47 7.77 -10.39
CA ASP A 462 13.82 7.40 -10.81
C ASP A 462 14.81 7.20 -9.64
N GLY A 463 14.33 6.59 -8.55
CA GLY A 463 15.12 6.18 -7.39
C GLY A 463 16.16 5.09 -7.69
N ARG A 464 16.74 4.52 -6.62
CA ARG A 464 17.65 3.36 -6.69
C ARG A 464 16.95 2.06 -6.32
N GLU A 465 15.90 2.19 -5.53
CA GLU A 465 15.00 1.17 -5.03
C GLU A 465 14.28 0.50 -6.21
N THR A 466 14.17 -0.84 -6.21
CA THR A 466 13.69 -1.60 -7.40
C THR A 466 12.25 -1.29 -7.82
N ASN A 467 11.43 -0.67 -6.97
CA ASN A 467 10.11 -0.14 -7.33
C ASN A 467 10.16 0.97 -8.40
N SER A 468 11.28 1.68 -8.54
CA SER A 468 11.42 2.84 -9.41
C SER A 468 11.21 2.42 -10.87
N ALA A 469 10.18 2.94 -11.55
CA ALA A 469 9.89 2.55 -12.92
C ALA A 469 10.85 3.15 -13.96
N PHE A 470 11.44 4.32 -13.67
CA PHE A 470 12.45 4.97 -14.50
C PHE A 470 13.87 4.72 -13.97
N LYS A 471 14.86 4.75 -14.86
CA LYS A 471 16.28 4.73 -14.48
C LYS A 471 16.69 6.09 -13.90
N GLN A 472 17.55 6.08 -12.88
CA GLN A 472 18.21 7.25 -12.28
C GLN A 472 18.53 8.35 -13.30
N GLY A 473 18.06 9.57 -13.05
CA GLY A 473 18.30 10.76 -13.89
C GLY A 473 17.27 10.99 -14.99
N THR A 474 16.35 10.05 -15.24
CA THR A 474 15.26 10.24 -16.22
C THR A 474 14.36 11.41 -15.84
N CYS A 475 14.07 11.62 -14.56
CA CYS A 475 13.20 12.72 -14.10
C CYS A 475 13.87 14.10 -14.13
N ALA A 476 15.18 14.16 -14.37
CA ALA A 476 15.90 15.40 -14.69
C ALA A 476 16.01 15.65 -16.22
N GLY A 477 15.61 14.68 -17.04
CA GLY A 477 15.63 14.76 -18.50
C GLY A 477 14.28 15.11 -19.13
N SER A 478 14.22 15.05 -20.47
CA SER A 478 13.03 15.36 -21.28
C SER A 478 12.39 14.12 -21.95
N THR A 479 12.94 12.93 -21.76
CA THR A 479 12.56 11.71 -22.49
C THR A 479 11.99 10.67 -21.52
N PHE A 480 10.68 10.41 -21.64
CA PHE A 480 9.94 9.51 -20.72
C PHE A 480 9.29 8.30 -21.42
N ALA A 481 9.38 8.21 -22.75
CA ALA A 481 8.74 7.17 -23.56
C ALA A 481 9.75 6.13 -24.07
N GLY A 482 9.27 4.91 -24.31
CA GLY A 482 10.07 3.78 -24.78
C GLY A 482 10.86 3.09 -23.65
N THR A 483 11.36 1.90 -23.93
CA THR A 483 11.95 1.00 -22.90
C THR A 483 13.36 1.39 -22.46
N GLY A 484 14.06 2.28 -23.17
CA GLY A 484 15.44 2.65 -22.87
C GLY A 484 15.63 3.37 -21.54
N VAL A 485 14.61 4.13 -21.10
CA VAL A 485 14.61 4.90 -19.85
C VAL A 485 14.01 4.15 -18.65
N LEU A 486 13.57 2.91 -18.85
CA LEU A 486 12.85 2.12 -17.85
C LEU A 486 13.73 1.12 -17.12
N THR A 487 13.45 0.86 -15.84
CA THR A 487 14.06 -0.23 -15.07
C THR A 487 13.56 -1.60 -15.55
N GLU A 488 13.85 -2.66 -14.80
CA GLU A 488 13.20 -3.95 -15.04
C GLU A 488 11.71 -3.92 -14.70
N ALA A 489 11.36 -3.50 -13.48
CA ALA A 489 9.96 -3.31 -13.05
C ALA A 489 9.20 -2.36 -13.99
N GLY A 490 9.81 -1.23 -14.40
CA GLY A 490 9.22 -0.29 -15.35
C GLY A 490 8.92 -0.90 -16.73
N ARG A 491 9.84 -1.71 -17.29
CA ARG A 491 9.60 -2.43 -18.55
C ARG A 491 8.49 -3.47 -18.39
N TYR A 492 8.50 -4.20 -17.28
CA TYR A 492 7.50 -5.23 -16.96
C TYR A 492 6.10 -4.61 -16.87
N ILE A 493 5.89 -3.59 -16.03
CA ILE A 493 4.55 -3.01 -15.82
C ILE A 493 4.03 -2.31 -17.08
N ARG A 494 4.89 -1.62 -17.84
CA ARG A 494 4.52 -1.06 -19.14
C ARG A 494 4.00 -2.14 -20.09
N SER A 495 4.60 -3.33 -20.09
CA SER A 495 4.11 -4.47 -20.87
C SER A 495 2.72 -4.94 -20.39
N ARG A 496 2.53 -5.08 -19.07
CA ARG A 496 1.26 -5.54 -18.46
C ARG A 496 0.10 -4.54 -18.65
N ILE A 497 0.37 -3.23 -18.59
CA ILE A 497 -0.60 -2.19 -18.92
C ILE A 497 -0.96 -2.22 -20.42
N LEU A 498 0.00 -2.46 -21.31
CA LEU A 498 -0.26 -2.61 -22.75
C LEU A 498 -1.10 -3.85 -23.09
N THR A 499 -0.82 -5.01 -22.48
CA THR A 499 -1.55 -6.26 -22.76
C THR A 499 -2.87 -6.40 -22.00
N GLY A 500 -3.01 -5.73 -20.84
CA GLY A 500 -4.13 -5.98 -19.92
C GLY A 500 -4.17 -7.43 -19.44
N ALA A 501 -3.02 -8.04 -19.16
CA ALA A 501 -2.89 -9.44 -18.77
C ALA A 501 -1.62 -9.68 -17.94
N GLY A 502 -1.63 -10.68 -17.05
CA GLY A 502 -0.41 -11.41 -16.72
C GLY A 502 0.19 -12.09 -17.97
N SER A 503 1.38 -12.69 -17.83
CA SER A 503 2.24 -13.16 -18.93
C SER A 503 1.55 -13.54 -20.25
N PRO A 504 1.90 -12.88 -21.38
CA PRO A 504 1.63 -13.48 -22.69
C PRO A 504 2.37 -14.82 -22.77
N ARG A 505 1.71 -15.83 -23.35
CA ARG A 505 2.34 -17.10 -23.72
C ARG A 505 3.21 -16.95 -24.96
#